data_AF-A0A2H5B4Z5-F1
#
_entry.id   AF-A0A2H5B4Z5-F1
#
_cell.length_a   1.000
_cell.length_b   1.000
_cell.length_c   1.000
_cell.angle_alpha   90.00
_cell.angle_beta   90.00
_cell.angle_gamma   90.00
#
_symmetry.space_group_name_H-M   'P 1'
#
loop_
_entity.id
_entity.type
_entity.pdbx_description
1 polymer ?
#
loop_
_entity_poly.entity_id
_entity_poly.type
_entity_poly.pdbx_seq_one_letter_code
_entity_poly.pdbx_strand_id
1 'polypeptide(L)' 'MAYRYWCGECGFKTAWSTESQGERQQIEHYRKQHPGLVPGGQVEVNHRSPSGAPGCLQLLGLLVLLLVLAAACHR' A
#
# COMPACT_ATOMS: atom_id res chain seq x y z
N MET A 1 -6.26 0.14 -0.71
CA MET A 1 -5.40 0.37 0.48
C MET A 1 -4.91 -0.99 0.94
N ALA A 2 -3.66 -1.08 1.38
CA ALA A 2 -3.12 -2.32 1.96
C ALA A 2 -2.76 -2.07 3.42
N TYR A 3 -2.93 -3.09 4.26
CA TYR A 3 -2.78 -3.02 5.70
C TYR A 3 -1.70 -3.98 6.15
N ARG A 4 -0.93 -3.59 7.16
CA ARG A 4 0.08 -4.45 7.80
C ARG A 4 -0.07 -4.35 9.31
N TYR A 5 -0.28 -5.49 9.95
CA TYR A 5 -0.46 -5.60 11.38
C TYR A 5 0.84 -6.04 12.04
N TRP A 6 1.14 -5.43 13.18
CA TRP A 6 2.30 -5.72 14.00
C TRP A 6 1.85 -6.42 15.28
N CYS A 7 2.67 -7.33 15.79
CA CYS A 7 2.48 -7.85 17.14
C CYS A 7 3.18 -6.92 18.15
N GLY A 8 2.51 -6.64 19.27
CA GLY A 8 3.06 -5.79 20.34
C GLY A 8 4.07 -6.51 21.22
N GLU A 9 4.04 -7.85 21.24
CA GLU A 9 4.81 -8.68 22.18
C GLU A 9 6.10 -9.24 21.57
N CYS A 10 6.05 -9.60 20.29
CA CYS A 10 7.21 -10.06 19.55
C CYS A 10 7.16 -9.42 18.17
N GLY A 11 8.29 -9.00 17.59
CA GLY A 11 8.34 -8.16 16.38
C GLY A 11 7.79 -8.75 15.07
N PHE A 12 6.90 -9.76 15.14
CA PHE A 12 6.12 -10.30 14.05
C PHE A 12 5.29 -9.24 13.34
N LYS A 13 5.21 -9.35 12.01
CA LYS A 13 4.44 -8.48 11.14
C LYS A 13 3.75 -9.31 10.06
N THR A 14 2.51 -8.97 9.74
CA THR A 14 1.81 -9.59 8.62
C THR A 14 2.38 -9.10 7.28
N ALA A 15 2.09 -9.83 6.20
CA ALA A 15 2.24 -9.26 4.87
C ALA A 15 1.23 -8.12 4.65
N TRP A 16 1.52 -7.24 3.68
CA TRP A 16 0.55 -6.26 3.19
C TRP A 16 -0.65 -6.99 2.59
N SER A 17 -1.83 -6.77 3.15
CA SER A 17 -3.05 -7.46 2.71
C SER A 17 -4.28 -6.57 2.90
N THR A 18 -5.48 -7.10 2.64
CA THR A 18 -6.70 -6.40 3.05
C THR A 18 -6.77 -6.34 4.57
N GLU A 19 -7.45 -5.33 5.11
CA GLU A 19 -7.66 -5.16 6.55
C GLU A 19 -8.10 -6.47 7.22
N SER A 20 -9.17 -7.08 6.70
CA SER A 20 -9.74 -8.34 7.21
C SER A 20 -8.81 -9.56 7.11
N GLN A 21 -7.83 -9.56 6.21
CA GLN A 21 -6.86 -10.65 6.12
C GLN A 21 -5.74 -10.45 7.14
N GLY A 22 -5.24 -9.21 7.25
CA GLY A 22 -4.22 -8.86 8.22
C GLY A 22 -4.69 -9.04 9.67
N GLU A 23 -5.92 -8.62 9.98
CA GLU A 23 -6.53 -8.81 11.30
C GLU A 23 -6.63 -10.30 11.67
N ARG A 24 -7.14 -11.14 10.77
CA ARG A 24 -7.22 -12.59 11.00
C ARG A 24 -5.84 -13.22 11.23
N GLN A 25 -4.82 -12.79 10.48
CA GLN A 25 -3.45 -13.25 10.68
C GLN A 25 -2.89 -12.83 12.04
N GLN A 26 -3.17 -11.59 12.49
CA GLN A 26 -2.75 -11.10 13.80
C GLN A 26 -3.42 -11.88 14.94
N ILE A 27 -4.74 -12.11 14.86
CA ILE A 27 -5.49 -12.89 15.87
C ILE A 27 -4.93 -14.31 15.95
N GLU A 28 -4.73 -14.97 14.81
CA GLU A 28 -4.21 -16.34 14.78
C GLU A 28 -2.76 -16.42 15.30
N HIS A 29 -1.95 -15.38 15.04
CA HIS A 29 -0.62 -15.26 15.61
C HIS A 29 -0.68 -15.15 17.14
N TYR A 30 -1.52 -14.26 17.69
CA TYR A 30 -1.69 -14.12 19.14
C TYR A 30 -2.19 -15.42 19.78
N ARG A 31 -3.17 -16.08 19.16
CA ARG A 31 -3.69 -17.37 19.67
C ARG A 31 -2.60 -18.44 19.79
N LYS A 32 -1.63 -18.46 18.88
CA LYS A 32 -0.55 -19.45 18.83
C LYS A 32 0.65 -19.08 19.70
N GLN A 33 1.11 -17.83 19.61
CA GLN A 33 2.37 -17.39 20.22
C GLN A 33 2.17 -16.67 21.55
N HIS A 34 0.97 -16.14 21.80
CA HIS A 34 0.63 -15.32 22.96
C HIS A 34 -0.74 -15.72 23.54
N PRO A 35 -0.93 -17.00 23.92
CA PRO A 35 -2.22 -17.50 24.37
C PRO A 35 -2.71 -16.74 25.61
N GLY A 36 -3.96 -16.26 25.57
CA GLY A 36 -4.58 -15.49 26.65
C GLY A 36 -4.27 -14.00 26.66
N LEU A 37 -3.37 -13.51 25.79
CA LEU A 37 -3.15 -12.09 25.60
C LEU A 37 -4.10 -11.52 24.54
N VAL A 38 -4.64 -10.33 24.83
CA VAL A 38 -5.45 -9.58 23.87
C VAL A 38 -4.53 -8.97 22.81
N PRO A 39 -4.86 -9.05 21.52
CA PRO A 39 -4.11 -8.36 20.47
C PRO A 39 -4.01 -6.86 20.74
N GLY A 40 -2.79 -6.35 20.86
CA GLY A 40 -2.53 -4.94 21.23
C GLY A 40 -1.48 -4.23 20.36
N GLY A 41 -1.09 -4.82 19.24
CA GLY A 41 -0.07 -4.25 18.36
C GLY A 41 -0.56 -3.15 17.42
N GLN A 42 0.34 -2.66 16.56
CA GLN A 42 0.10 -1.51 15.68
C GLN A 42 -0.41 -1.91 14.30
N VAL A 43 -1.12 -0.99 13.62
CA VAL A 43 -1.58 -1.17 12.25
C VAL A 43 -1.00 -0.08 11.37
N GLU A 44 -0.33 -0.49 10.29
CA GLU A 44 0.11 0.42 9.24
C GLU A 44 -0.85 0.37 8.06
N VAL A 45 -1.14 1.55 7.50
CA VAL A 45 -2.01 1.70 6.33
C VAL A 45 -1.16 2.24 5.17
N ASN A 46 -1.13 1.48 4.08
CA ASN A 46 -0.54 1.91 2.82
C ASN A 46 -1.62 2.50 1.92
N HIS A 47 -1.54 3.83 1.75
CA HIS A 47 -2.43 4.60 0.89
C HIS A 47 -2.05 4.56 -0.60
N ARG A 48 -0.97 3.88 -0.99
CA ARG A 48 -0.69 3.70 -2.42
C ARG A 48 -1.83 2.92 -3.07
N SER A 49 -2.56 3.58 -3.94
CA SER A 49 -3.51 2.94 -4.83
C SER A 49 -2.73 2.03 -5.80
N PRO A 50 -3.21 0.80 -6.05
CA PRO A 50 -2.64 -0.03 -7.12
C PRO A 50 -2.85 0.60 -8.51
N SER A 51 -3.83 1.49 -8.65
CA SER A 51 -4.02 2.39 -9.77
C SER A 51 -3.45 3.77 -9.43
N GLY A 52 -2.15 3.98 -9.67
CA GLY A 52 -1.59 5.31 -9.68
C GLY A 52 -2.20 6.10 -10.83
N ALA A 53 -2.99 7.14 -10.55
CA ALA A 53 -3.31 8.13 -11.57
C ALA A 53 -1.98 8.66 -12.15
N PRO A 54 -1.87 8.90 -13.46
CA PRO A 54 -0.67 9.51 -14.02
C PRO A 54 -0.42 10.82 -13.28
N GLY A 55 0.71 10.89 -12.59
CA GLY A 55 1.12 12.07 -11.87
C GLY A 55 1.31 13.23 -12.84
N CYS A 56 1.21 14.46 -12.34
CA CYS A 56 1.31 15.68 -13.14
C CYS A 56 2.53 15.72 -14.06
N LEU A 57 3.65 15.10 -13.66
CA LEU A 57 4.87 14.99 -14.46
C LEU A 57 4.67 14.16 -15.74
N GLN A 58 3.89 13.09 -15.68
CA GLN A 58 3.58 12.25 -16.84
C GLN A 58 2.64 12.98 -17.81
N LEU A 59 1.65 13.71 -17.29
CA LEU A 59 0.78 14.59 -18.07
C LEU A 59 1.56 15.72 -18.77
N LEU A 60 2.49 16.38 -18.04
CA LEU A 60 3.36 17.40 -18.60
C LEU A 60 4.27 16.84 -19.70
N GLY A 61 4.86 15.67 -19.48
CA GLY A 61 5.68 14.99 -20.50
C GLY A 61 4.89 14.67 -21.76
N LEU A 62 3.64 14.19 -21.61
CA LEU A 62 2.76 13.90 -22.74
C LEU A 62 2.40 15.18 -23.52
N LEU A 63 2.10 16.27 -22.80
CA LEU A 63 1.78 17.56 -23.41
C LEU A 63 2.96 18.12 -24.22
N VAL A 64 4.17 18.09 -23.64
CA VAL A 64 5.39 18.54 -24.31
C VAL A 64 5.67 17.70 -25.55
N LEU A 65 5.52 16.37 -25.46
CA LEU A 65 5.70 15.48 -26.61
C LEU A 65 4.72 15.80 -27.74
N LEU A 66 3.44 16.03 -27.42
CA LEU A 66 2.42 16.41 -28.41
C LEU A 66 2.75 17.75 -29.08
N LEU A 67 3.25 18.73 -28.32
CA LEU A 67 3.69 20.02 -28.88
C LEU A 67 4.86 19.87 -29.84
N VAL A 68 5.84 19.02 -29.50
CA VAL A 68 6.98 18.73 -30.39
C VAL A 68 6.53 18.06 -31.68
N LEU A 69 5.63 17.08 -31.59
CA LEU A 69 5.07 16.39 -32.77
C LEU A 69 4.27 17.36 -33.64
N ALA A 70 3.41 18.18 -33.03
CA ALA A 70 2.64 19.19 -33.76
C ALA A 70 3.57 20.19 -34.48
N ALA A 71 4.62 20.66 -33.83
CA ALA A 71 5.61 21.54 -34.44
C ALA A 71 6.40 20.86 -35.57
N ALA A 72 6.69 19.57 -35.45
CA ALA A 72 7.39 18.80 -36.48
C ALA A 72 6.50 18.49 -37.69
N CYS A 73 5.20 18.28 -37.49
CA CYS A 73 4.23 18.01 -38.54
C CYS A 73 3.68 19.28 -39.22
N HIS A 74 3.91 20.46 -38.65
CA HIS A 74 3.53 21.76 -39.23
C HIS A 74 4.66 22.38 -40.09
N ARG A 75 5.60 21.56 -40.53
CA ARG A 75 6.75 21.92 -41.37
C ARG A 75 6.59 21.29 -42.76
#